data_AF-A0A2K6LT43-F1
#
_entry.id   AF-A0A2K6LT43-F1
#
_cell.length_a   1.000
_cell.length_b   1.000
_cell.length_c   1.000
_cell.angle_alpha   90.00
_cell.angle_beta   90.00
_cell.angle_gamma   90.00
#
_symmetry.space_group_name_H-M   'P 1'
#
loop_
_entity.id
_entity.type
_entity.pdbx_description
1 polymer ?
#
loop_
_entity_poly.entity_id
_entity_poly.type
_entity_poly.pdbx_seq_one_letter_code
_entity_poly.pdbx_strand_id
1 'polypeptide(L)'
;MKQFKSVYVPGNHTHQASYKPLLKQVVEEIFHPERPDSIDIEHMSSGLTDLLKTGFSMFMKVSRPHPSDYAVLILFVVGGVTVSEVKMVKDLVASLKPGTQVIVLSTRLLKPLNIPELLFATDRLHPDLGF
;
A
#
# COMPACT_ATOMS: atom_id res chain seq x y z
N MET A 1 -4.62 3.29 11.19
CA MET A 1 -5.16 3.58 9.84
C MET A 1 -6.54 4.20 9.99
N LYS A 2 -6.75 5.35 9.38
CA LYS A 2 -8.01 6.12 9.45
C LYS A 2 -8.92 5.83 8.25
N GLN A 3 -8.36 5.60 7.07
CA GLN A 3 -9.08 5.33 5.84
C GLN A 3 -9.13 3.83 5.55
N PHE A 4 -8.00 3.14 5.65
CA PHE A 4 -7.90 1.70 5.38
C PHE A 4 -8.24 0.84 6.61
N LYS A 5 -9.46 0.98 7.14
CA LYS A 5 -9.87 0.35 8.42
C LYS A 5 -10.26 -1.12 8.31
N SER A 6 -10.77 -1.54 7.16
CA SER A 6 -11.33 -2.87 6.99
C SER A 6 -11.04 -3.42 5.61
N VAL A 7 -10.71 -4.70 5.55
CA VAL A 7 -10.63 -5.49 4.32
C VAL A 7 -11.93 -6.27 4.06
N TYR A 8 -12.85 -6.26 5.01
CA TYR A 8 -14.19 -6.82 4.89
C TYR A 8 -15.18 -5.73 4.51
N VAL A 9 -15.94 -5.98 3.45
CA VAL A 9 -17.03 -5.13 3.00
C VAL A 9 -18.34 -5.84 3.33
N PRO A 10 -19.16 -5.30 4.25
CA PRO A 10 -20.40 -5.94 4.65
C PRO A 10 -21.37 -6.05 3.48
N GLY A 11 -22.09 -7.17 3.44
CA GLY A 11 -23.19 -7.37 2.50
C GLY A 11 -24.44 -6.59 2.91
N ASN A 12 -25.38 -6.50 1.99
CA ASN A 12 -26.72 -5.96 2.22
C ASN A 12 -27.77 -6.92 1.63
N HIS A 13 -29.04 -6.52 1.60
CA HIS A 13 -30.13 -7.37 1.09
C HIS A 13 -29.98 -7.78 -0.39
N THR A 14 -29.14 -7.09 -1.17
CA THR A 14 -28.97 -7.34 -2.62
C THR A 14 -27.56 -7.79 -3.00
N HIS A 15 -26.58 -7.65 -2.12
CA HIS A 15 -25.18 -7.99 -2.36
C HIS A 15 -24.58 -8.77 -1.19
N GLN A 16 -23.90 -9.88 -1.50
CA GLN A 16 -23.13 -10.63 -0.52
C GLN A 16 -21.95 -9.79 -0.02
N ALA A 17 -21.54 -10.06 1.22
CA ALA A 17 -20.30 -9.52 1.76
C ALA A 17 -19.11 -9.87 0.85
N SER A 18 -18.16 -8.95 0.75
CA SER A 18 -17.00 -9.10 -0.13
C SER A 18 -15.70 -8.77 0.59
N TYR A 19 -14.60 -9.22 -0.01
CA TYR A 19 -13.26 -8.98 0.49
C TYR A 19 -12.56 -7.95 -0.42
N LYS A 20 -12.08 -6.86 0.18
CA LYS A 20 -11.31 -5.81 -0.48
C LYS A 20 -9.92 -5.74 0.16
N PRO A 21 -8.90 -6.39 -0.43
CA PRO A 21 -7.56 -6.44 0.14
C PRO A 21 -6.96 -5.06 0.34
N LEU A 22 -6.07 -4.90 1.33
CA LEU A 22 -5.43 -3.63 1.62
C LEU A 22 -4.67 -3.07 0.40
N LEU A 23 -3.92 -3.92 -0.31
CA LEU A 23 -3.19 -3.51 -1.51
C LEU A 23 -4.13 -2.96 -2.60
N LYS A 24 -5.33 -3.52 -2.74
CA LYS A 24 -6.35 -2.98 -3.65
C LYS A 24 -6.73 -1.55 -3.26
N GLN A 25 -7.02 -1.34 -1.97
CA GLN A 25 -7.42 -0.03 -1.44
C GLN A 25 -6.33 1.02 -1.65
N VAL A 26 -5.08 0.67 -1.36
CA VAL A 26 -3.92 1.56 -1.55
C VAL A 26 -3.72 1.92 -3.01
N VAL A 27 -3.76 0.94 -3.93
CA VAL A 27 -3.57 1.20 -5.37
C VAL A 27 -4.72 2.04 -5.95
N GLU A 28 -5.96 1.75 -5.57
CA GLU A 28 -7.12 2.56 -5.98
C GLU A 28 -7.03 4.00 -5.47
N GLU A 29 -6.52 4.21 -4.25
CA GLU A 29 -6.31 5.54 -3.70
C GLU A 29 -5.23 6.31 -4.46
N ILE A 30 -4.07 5.68 -4.71
CA ILE A 30 -2.94 6.29 -5.42
C ILE A 30 -3.34 6.70 -6.85
N PHE A 31 -4.15 5.90 -7.53
CA PHE A 31 -4.57 6.18 -8.90
C PHE A 31 -5.99 6.76 -8.99
N HIS A 32 -6.55 7.24 -7.88
CA HIS A 32 -7.86 7.86 -7.89
C HIS A 32 -7.84 9.13 -8.76
N PRO A 33 -8.80 9.32 -9.71
CA PRO A 33 -8.79 10.46 -10.62
C PRO A 33 -8.81 11.82 -9.90
N GLU A 34 -9.63 11.91 -8.85
CA GLU A 34 -9.78 13.11 -8.00
C GLU A 34 -8.58 13.39 -7.08
N ARG A 35 -7.62 12.46 -6.99
CA ARG A 35 -6.41 12.58 -6.13
C ARG A 35 -6.70 13.17 -4.74
N PRO A 36 -7.60 12.54 -3.96
CA PRO A 36 -7.91 13.03 -2.62
C PRO A 36 -6.65 13.01 -1.74
N ASP A 37 -6.55 13.97 -0.83
CA ASP A 37 -5.49 13.97 0.19
C ASP A 37 -5.68 12.73 1.10
N SER A 38 -4.84 11.70 0.90
CA SER A 38 -4.92 10.48 1.70
C SER A 38 -4.25 10.67 3.07
N ILE A 39 -5.01 10.44 4.14
CA ILE A 39 -4.52 10.60 5.51
C ILE A 39 -3.60 9.44 5.92
N ASP A 40 -3.76 8.27 5.30
CA ASP A 40 -2.95 7.08 5.60
C ASP A 40 -1.69 6.98 4.70
N ILE A 41 -1.57 7.79 3.64
CA ILE A 41 -0.39 7.84 2.77
C ILE A 41 0.40 9.12 3.09
N GLU A 42 1.43 8.98 3.92
CA GLU A 42 2.28 10.10 4.31
C GLU A 42 3.48 10.26 3.38
N HIS A 43 3.69 11.48 2.88
CA HIS A 43 4.91 11.85 2.17
C HIS A 43 6.01 12.19 3.18
N MET A 44 7.00 11.30 3.30
CA MET A 44 8.22 11.55 4.08
C MET A 44 9.31 12.11 3.16
N SER A 45 9.72 13.35 3.39
CA SER A 45 10.89 13.91 2.72
C SER A 45 12.13 13.56 3.54
N SER A 46 13.06 12.79 2.97
CA SER A 46 14.34 12.50 3.61
C SER A 46 15.38 13.52 3.12
N GLY A 47 15.80 14.47 3.98
CA GLY A 47 16.98 15.29 3.69
C GLY A 47 17.08 16.62 4.43
N LEU A 48 18.35 17.06 4.62
CA LEU A 48 18.80 18.36 5.17
C LEU A 48 18.08 19.60 4.57
N THR A 49 17.48 19.45 3.40
CA THR A 49 16.64 20.43 2.71
C THR A 49 15.34 20.80 3.44
N ASP A 50 14.80 19.93 4.32
CA ASP A 50 13.59 20.26 5.08
C ASP A 50 13.87 21.33 6.15
N LEU A 51 15.08 21.35 6.73
CA LEU A 51 15.54 22.39 7.67
C LEU A 51 15.83 23.75 7.02
N LEU A 52 16.08 23.79 5.70
CA LEU A 52 16.23 25.04 4.95
C LEU A 52 14.89 25.52 4.38
N LYS A 53 13.96 24.60 4.08
CA LYS A 53 12.60 24.93 3.71
C LYS A 53 11.82 25.55 4.87
N THR A 54 12.03 25.14 6.12
CA THR A 54 11.34 25.76 7.27
C THR A 54 11.61 27.28 7.41
N GLY A 55 12.77 27.78 6.99
CA GLY A 55 13.11 29.22 7.06
C GLY A 55 12.56 30.08 5.91
N PHE A 56 12.36 29.50 4.72
CA PHE A 56 11.87 30.21 3.52
C PHE A 56 10.43 29.84 3.11
N SER A 57 9.84 28.79 3.68
CA SER A 57 8.57 28.17 3.23
C SER A 57 7.31 28.66 3.94
N MET A 58 7.36 29.76 4.71
CA MET A 58 6.15 30.31 5.35
C MET A 58 5.10 30.83 4.34
N PHE A 59 5.43 30.92 3.05
CA PHE A 59 4.58 31.58 2.03
C PHE A 59 4.31 30.79 0.75
N MET A 60 4.72 29.52 0.63
CA MET A 60 4.37 28.72 -0.55
C MET A 60 3.70 27.41 -0.15
N LYS A 61 2.42 27.28 -0.49
CA LYS A 61 1.69 26.01 -0.49
C LYS A 61 2.22 25.15 -1.63
N VAL A 62 3.44 24.64 -1.48
CA VAL A 62 4.04 23.69 -2.42
C VAL A 62 3.26 22.38 -2.27
N SER A 63 2.50 21.99 -3.30
CA SER A 63 1.74 20.74 -3.27
C SER A 63 2.71 19.57 -3.03
N ARG A 64 2.38 18.71 -2.06
CA ARG A 64 3.17 17.51 -1.80
C ARG A 64 3.15 16.64 -3.05
N PRO A 65 4.31 16.12 -3.51
CA PRO A 65 4.32 15.27 -4.69
C PRO A 65 3.47 14.03 -4.44
N HIS A 66 2.58 13.71 -5.39
CA HIS A 66 1.70 12.57 -5.28
C HIS A 66 2.38 11.33 -5.87
N PRO A 67 2.22 10.11 -5.31
CA PRO A 67 2.85 8.91 -5.86
C PRO A 67 2.52 8.66 -7.33
N SER A 68 1.33 9.08 -7.79
CA SER A 68 0.95 8.96 -9.19
C SER A 68 1.56 10.02 -10.12
N ASP A 69 2.30 11.01 -9.63
CA ASP A 69 3.02 11.95 -10.49
C ASP A 69 4.25 11.33 -11.16
N TYR A 70 4.67 10.15 -10.71
CA TYR A 70 5.86 9.44 -11.21
C TYR A 70 5.51 8.28 -12.14
N ALA A 71 6.38 8.01 -13.12
CA ALA A 71 6.23 6.91 -14.07
C ALA A 71 6.50 5.52 -13.44
N VAL A 72 7.20 5.49 -12.30
CA VAL A 72 7.56 4.26 -11.57
C VAL A 72 7.01 4.35 -10.15
N LEU A 73 6.26 3.33 -9.74
CA LEU A 73 5.76 3.15 -8.38
C LEU A 73 6.42 1.91 -7.75
N ILE A 74 7.03 2.07 -6.58
CA ILE A 74 7.58 0.95 -5.80
C ILE A 74 6.67 0.70 -4.60
N LEU A 75 6.14 -0.52 -4.49
CA LEU A 75 5.33 -0.96 -3.36
C LEU A 75 6.12 -2.01 -2.56
N PHE A 76 6.62 -1.65 -1.38
CA PHE A 76 7.31 -2.58 -0.49
C PHE A 76 6.40 -3.06 0.64
N VAL A 77 6.10 -4.36 0.68
CA VAL A 77 5.18 -4.97 1.65
C VAL A 77 5.94 -5.72 2.73
N VAL A 78 5.89 -5.19 3.95
CA VAL A 78 6.40 -5.85 5.15
C VAL A 78 5.40 -6.91 5.62
N GLY A 79 5.87 -8.11 5.96
CA GLY A 79 5.03 -9.25 6.35
C GLY A 79 4.77 -10.25 5.22
N GLY A 80 4.97 -9.82 3.96
CA GLY A 80 4.91 -10.67 2.78
C GLY A 80 3.70 -10.39 1.90
N VAL A 81 3.71 -10.96 0.69
CA VAL A 81 2.65 -10.79 -0.32
C VAL A 81 2.32 -12.13 -0.96
N THR A 82 1.07 -12.33 -1.37
CA THR A 82 0.65 -13.49 -2.16
C THR A 82 0.72 -13.21 -3.66
N VAL A 83 0.83 -14.26 -4.48
CA VAL A 83 0.81 -14.13 -5.95
C VAL A 83 -0.50 -13.49 -6.44
N SER A 84 -1.62 -13.81 -5.79
CA SER A 84 -2.95 -13.26 -6.09
C SER A 84 -3.00 -11.75 -5.91
N GLU A 85 -2.36 -11.23 -4.86
CA GLU A 85 -2.26 -9.79 -4.63
C GLU A 85 -1.39 -9.10 -5.67
N VAL A 86 -0.23 -9.68 -6.01
CA VAL A 86 0.66 -9.13 -7.05
C VAL A 86 -0.05 -9.07 -8.40
N LYS A 87 -0.76 -10.15 -8.77
CA LYS A 87 -1.57 -10.18 -10.00
C LYS A 87 -2.65 -9.09 -9.99
N MET A 88 -3.35 -8.93 -8.88
CA MET A 88 -4.40 -7.93 -8.75
C MET A 88 -3.84 -6.50 -8.87
N VAL A 89 -2.69 -6.20 -8.25
CA VAL A 89 -2.01 -4.91 -8.42
C VAL A 89 -1.68 -4.66 -9.90
N LYS A 90 -1.11 -5.67 -10.59
CA LYS A 90 -0.81 -5.57 -12.03
C LYS A 90 -2.07 -5.25 -12.85
N ASP A 91 -3.15 -6.00 -12.63
CA ASP A 91 -4.40 -5.85 -13.37
C ASP A 91 -5.07 -4.50 -13.09
N LEU A 92 -5.05 -4.03 -11.83
CA LEU A 92 -5.58 -2.72 -11.44
C LEU A 92 -4.80 -1.57 -12.08
N VAL A 93 -3.46 -1.59 -12.03
CA VAL A 93 -2.68 -0.49 -12.60
C VAL A 93 -2.78 -0.45 -14.11
N ALA A 94 -2.85 -1.60 -14.78
CA ALA A 94 -3.13 -1.66 -16.22
C ALA A 94 -4.47 -1.02 -16.57
N SER A 95 -5.47 -1.09 -15.69
CA SER A 95 -6.78 -0.47 -15.89
C SER A 95 -6.83 1.02 -15.50
N LEU A 96 -6.21 1.39 -14.37
CA LEU A 96 -6.34 2.73 -13.78
C LEU A 96 -5.36 3.73 -14.37
N LYS A 97 -4.12 3.29 -14.69
CA LYS A 97 -3.08 4.15 -15.25
C LYS A 97 -2.16 3.36 -16.18
N PRO A 98 -2.62 3.11 -17.43
CA PRO A 98 -1.79 2.45 -18.44
C PRO A 98 -0.45 3.18 -18.64
N GLY A 99 0.64 2.42 -18.72
CA GLY A 99 1.99 2.96 -18.94
C GLY A 99 2.80 3.25 -17.66
N THR A 100 2.20 3.18 -16.47
CA THR A 100 2.95 3.24 -15.21
C THR A 100 3.64 1.89 -14.92
N GLN A 101 4.93 1.93 -14.61
CA GLN A 101 5.67 0.76 -14.13
C GLN A 101 5.46 0.60 -12.63
N VAL A 102 5.10 -0.62 -12.19
CA VAL A 102 4.95 -0.94 -10.76
C VAL A 102 5.90 -2.06 -10.40
N ILE A 103 6.68 -1.83 -9.34
CA ILE A 103 7.60 -2.82 -8.78
C ILE A 103 7.07 -3.20 -7.39
N VAL A 104 6.61 -4.44 -7.24
CA VAL A 104 6.17 -4.97 -5.94
C VAL A 104 7.31 -5.75 -5.30
N LEU A 105 7.71 -5.31 -4.12
CA LEU A 105 8.73 -5.94 -3.29
C LEU A 105 8.08 -6.41 -1.98
N SER A 106 8.62 -7.45 -1.38
CA SER A 106 8.12 -7.92 -0.09
C SER A 106 9.19 -8.65 0.70
N THR A 107 8.98 -8.77 2.01
CA THR A 107 9.87 -9.55 2.88
C THR A 107 9.83 -11.05 2.60
N ARG A 108 8.67 -11.60 2.18
CA ARG A 108 8.47 -13.02 1.85
C ARG A 108 7.34 -13.17 0.82
N LEU A 109 7.46 -14.14 -0.08
CA LEU A 109 6.34 -14.56 -0.94
C LEU A 109 5.51 -15.61 -0.19
N LEU A 110 4.23 -15.32 0.04
CA LEU A 110 3.33 -16.15 0.85
C LEU A 110 2.48 -17.08 -0.02
N LYS A 111 2.34 -18.33 0.41
CA LYS A 111 1.34 -19.29 -0.05
C LYS A 111 0.11 -19.24 0.86
N PRO A 112 -1.09 -19.66 0.40
CA PRO A 112 -2.29 -19.68 1.22
C PRO A 112 -2.14 -20.42 2.56
N LEU A 113 -1.36 -21.51 2.56
CA LEU A 113 -1.10 -22.31 3.77
C LEU A 113 -0.16 -21.62 4.78
N ASN A 114 0.65 -20.65 4.35
CA ASN A 114 1.56 -19.98 5.27
C ASN A 114 0.83 -19.11 6.29
N ILE A 115 -0.36 -18.58 5.96
CA ILE A 115 -1.12 -17.74 6.91
C ILE A 115 -1.60 -18.54 8.14
N PRO A 116 -2.36 -19.66 8.00
CA PRO A 116 -2.77 -20.42 9.17
C PRO A 116 -1.57 -21.00 9.93
N GLU A 117 -0.50 -21.39 9.23
CA GLU A 117 0.74 -21.83 9.86
C GLU A 117 1.37 -20.72 10.72
N LEU A 118 1.52 -19.51 10.17
CA LEU A 118 2.06 -18.32 10.86
C LEU A 118 1.21 -17.84 12.03
N LEU A 119 -0.10 -18.15 12.03
CA LEU A 119 -1.05 -17.75 13.06
C LEU A 119 -1.22 -18.79 14.16
N PHE A 120 -1.19 -20.09 13.82
CA PHE A 120 -1.58 -21.16 14.73
C PHE A 120 -0.49 -22.19 15.02
N ALA A 121 0.54 -22.30 14.17
CA ALA A 121 1.57 -23.33 14.29
C ALA A 121 2.97 -22.78 14.58
N THR A 122 3.23 -21.50 14.31
CA THR A 122 4.53 -20.88 14.60
C THR A 122 4.60 -20.46 16.06
N ASP A 123 5.46 -21.12 16.84
CA ASP A 123 5.86 -20.64 18.16
C ASP A 123 6.70 -19.36 17.99
N ARG A 124 6.16 -18.22 18.46
CA ARG A 124 6.86 -16.92 18.41
C ARG A 124 7.51 -16.54 19.73
N LEU A 125 7.55 -17.43 20.72
CA LEU A 125 8.29 -17.22 21.96
C LEU A 125 9.79 -17.11 21.69
N HIS A 126 10.26 -17.69 20.58
CA HIS A 126 11.64 -17.57 20.12
C HIS A 126 11.66 -17.00 18.69
N PRO A 127 12.33 -15.85 18.45
CA PRO A 127 12.47 -15.34 17.10
C PRO A 127 13.30 -16.33 16.25
N ASP A 128 12.84 -16.62 15.04
CA ASP A 128 13.63 -17.31 14.02
C ASP A 128 14.85 -16.44 13.66
N LEU A 129 15.98 -16.71 14.33
CA LEU A 129 17.24 -15.98 14.14
C LEU A 129 18.03 -16.43 12.91
N GLY A 130 17.55 -17.42 12.16
CA GLY A 130 18.13 -17.85 10.89
C GLY A 130 19.65 -18.11 10.98
N PHE A 131 20.05 -19.14 11.73
CA PHE A 131 21.40 -19.71 11.65
C PHE A 131 21.47 -20.79 10.58
#